data_AF-A0A3B9BZP2-F1
#
_entry.id   AF-A0A3B9BZP2-F1
#
_cell.length_a   1.000
_cell.length_b   1.000
_cell.length_c   1.000
_cell.angle_alpha   90.00
_cell.angle_beta   90.00
_cell.angle_gamma   90.00
#
_symmetry.space_group_name_H-M   'P 1'
#
loop_
_entity.id
_entity.type
_entity.pdbx_description
1 polymer ?
#
loop_
_entity_poly.entity_id
_entity_poly.type
_entity_poly.pdbx_seq_one_letter_code
_entity_poly.pdbx_strand_id
1 'polypeptide(L)'
;INVKKDHALQHPNWTMGAKITIDSASLMNIGLEMIEAKWLFGLRNEQIEVIIHPQSIVHSLVHFQDGSVKAQMGLPDMKLPIQYALAFPERLPNNHKRYELKNFPSLTFEVA
;
A
#
# COMPACT_ATOMS: atom_id res chain seq x y z
N ILE A 1 20.11 8.12 16.43
CA ILE A 1 20.31 8.63 15.04
C ILE A 1 19.59 9.97 14.94
N ASN A 2 20.24 11.04 14.49
CA ASN A 2 19.59 12.34 14.30
C ASN A 2 19.08 12.44 12.86
N VAL A 3 17.86 11.95 12.62
CA VAL A 3 17.24 11.91 11.30
C VAL A 3 16.85 13.33 10.88
N LYS A 4 17.22 13.73 9.65
CA LYS A 4 16.91 15.04 9.07
C LYS A 4 15.88 14.89 7.95
N LYS A 5 15.22 15.99 7.60
CA LYS A 5 14.26 16.10 6.50
C LYS A 5 14.79 15.46 5.20
N ASP A 6 16.02 15.77 4.82
CA ASP A 6 16.60 15.31 3.55
C ASP A 6 16.82 13.79 3.51
N HIS A 7 16.99 13.13 4.66
CA HIS A 7 17.03 11.68 4.74
C HIS A 7 15.64 11.08 4.51
N ALA A 8 14.61 11.65 5.15
CA ALA A 8 13.23 11.16 5.02
C ALA A 8 12.68 11.33 3.60
N LEU A 9 13.11 12.34 2.86
CA LEU A 9 12.69 12.58 1.47
C LEU A 9 13.17 11.51 0.47
N GLN A 10 14.07 10.61 0.86
CA GLN A 10 14.59 9.52 0.03
C GLN A 10 13.78 8.24 0.26
N HIS A 11 12.52 8.22 -0.20
CA HIS A 11 11.65 7.06 -0.01
C HIS A 11 12.11 5.85 -0.85
N PRO A 12 12.20 4.64 -0.28
CA PRO A 12 12.78 3.47 -0.96
C PRO A 12 11.99 2.98 -2.19
N ASN A 13 10.65 3.05 -2.13
CA ASN A 13 9.79 2.40 -3.15
C ASN A 13 8.95 3.34 -4.02
N TRP A 14 8.75 4.59 -3.60
CA TRP A 14 7.75 5.49 -4.19
C TRP A 14 8.35 6.86 -4.45
N THR A 15 8.02 7.47 -5.59
CA THR A 15 8.30 8.87 -5.86
C THR A 15 7.05 9.69 -5.54
N MET A 16 7.10 10.49 -4.49
CA MET A 16 5.93 11.19 -3.95
C MET A 16 6.24 12.64 -3.56
N GLY A 17 5.19 13.42 -3.26
CA GLY A 17 5.33 14.77 -2.74
C GLY A 17 5.92 14.82 -1.33
N ALA A 18 6.59 15.91 -0.97
CA ALA A 18 7.34 16.02 0.29
C ALA A 18 6.51 15.72 1.55
N LYS A 19 5.24 16.17 1.60
CA LYS A 19 4.36 15.94 2.77
C LYS A 19 4.13 14.46 3.03
N ILE A 20 3.64 13.72 2.03
CA ILE A 20 3.35 12.28 2.17
C ILE A 20 4.62 11.48 2.43
N THR A 21 5.76 11.91 1.88
CA THR A 21 7.04 11.26 2.15
C THR A 21 7.47 11.40 3.62
N ILE A 22 7.30 12.58 4.23
CA ILE A 22 7.56 12.78 5.68
C ILE A 22 6.57 12.00 6.54
N ASP A 23 5.29 11.98 6.15
CA ASP A 23 4.27 11.23 6.88
C ASP A 23 4.55 9.72 6.83
N SER A 24 5.04 9.20 5.71
CA SER A 24 5.47 7.81 5.58
C SER A 24 6.66 7.52 6.50
N ALA A 25 7.68 8.39 6.53
CA ALA A 25 8.85 8.23 7.40
C ALA A 25 8.52 8.26 8.90
N SER A 26 7.41 8.90 9.29
CA SER A 26 6.91 8.96 10.67
C SER A 26 5.79 7.97 10.97
N LEU A 27 5.38 7.14 9.99
CA LEU A 27 4.20 6.27 10.02
C LEU A 27 2.86 7.01 10.21
N MET A 28 2.85 8.34 10.25
CA MET A 28 1.62 9.13 10.30
C MET A 28 0.74 8.88 9.08
N ASN A 29 1.33 8.60 7.91
CA ASN A 29 0.57 8.25 6.71
C ASN A 29 -0.33 7.02 6.95
N ILE A 30 0.21 6.00 7.63
CA ILE A 30 -0.53 4.78 7.95
C ILE A 30 -1.66 5.06 8.96
N GLY A 31 -1.41 5.95 9.93
CA GLY A 31 -2.46 6.41 10.85
C GLY A 31 -3.63 7.09 10.12
N LEU A 32 -3.34 7.91 9.11
CA LEU A 32 -4.36 8.55 8.28
C LEU A 32 -5.09 7.52 7.40
N GLU A 33 -4.37 6.57 6.80
CA GLU A 33 -4.95 5.49 5.99
C GLU A 33 -5.84 4.55 6.81
N MET A 34 -5.52 4.31 8.09
CA MET A 34 -6.39 3.55 9.00
C MET A 34 -7.73 4.27 9.23
N ILE A 35 -7.69 5.59 9.44
CA ILE A 35 -8.90 6.41 9.55
C ILE A 35 -9.70 6.35 8.23
N GLU A 36 -9.03 6.49 7.09
CA GLU A 36 -9.65 6.40 5.77
C GLU A 36 -10.34 5.05 5.55
N ALA A 37 -9.65 3.92 5.78
CA ALA A 37 -10.20 2.57 5.60
C ALA A 37 -11.42 2.33 6.50
N LYS A 38 -11.37 2.81 7.75
CA LYS A 38 -12.51 2.76 8.67
C LYS A 38 -13.75 3.40 8.06
N TRP A 39 -13.62 4.59 7.49
CA TRP A 39 -14.73 5.35 6.94
C TRP A 39 -15.19 4.82 5.57
N LEU A 40 -14.26 4.51 4.66
CA LEU A 40 -14.59 4.03 3.31
C LEU A 40 -15.30 2.67 3.32
N PHE A 41 -14.94 1.79 4.26
CA PHE A 41 -15.44 0.42 4.29
C PHE A 41 -16.34 0.11 5.49
N GLY A 42 -16.66 1.11 6.32
CA GLY A 42 -17.55 0.95 7.48
C GLY A 42 -17.01 -0.01 8.55
N LEU A 43 -15.69 0.00 8.78
CA LEU A 43 -15.03 -0.95 9.69
C LEU A 43 -14.99 -0.45 11.14
N ARG A 44 -14.91 -1.38 12.08
CA ARG A 44 -14.53 -1.10 13.48
C ARG A 44 -13.00 -1.06 13.59
N ASN A 45 -12.49 -0.42 14.64
CA ASN A 45 -11.04 -0.25 14.81
C ASN A 45 -10.35 -1.61 14.94
N GLU A 46 -10.97 -2.56 15.62
CA GLU A 46 -10.45 -3.91 15.85
C GLU A 46 -10.47 -4.78 14.59
N GLN A 47 -11.03 -4.28 13.48
CA GLN A 47 -11.03 -4.95 12.17
C GLN A 47 -9.94 -4.45 11.23
N ILE A 48 -9.10 -3.50 11.68
CA ILE A 48 -8.02 -2.93 10.88
C ILE A 48 -6.71 -3.29 11.56
N GLU A 49 -5.84 -4.01 10.84
CA GLU A 49 -4.52 -4.40 11.31
C GLU A 49 -3.46 -3.74 10.44
N VAL A 50 -2.43 -3.19 11.09
CA VAL A 50 -1.31 -2.55 10.41
C VAL A 50 -0.11 -3.50 10.39
N ILE A 51 0.33 -3.83 9.18
CA ILE A 51 1.46 -4.72 8.92
C ILE A 51 2.48 -4.02 8.04
N ILE A 52 3.76 -4.11 8.40
CA ILE A 52 4.88 -3.62 7.61
C ILE A 52 5.18 -4.64 6.51
N HIS A 53 5.09 -4.18 5.26
CA HIS A 53 5.47 -4.93 4.06
C HIS A 53 6.51 -4.13 3.24
N PRO A 54 7.82 -4.32 3.50
CA PRO A 54 8.87 -3.46 2.93
C PRO A 54 8.95 -3.49 1.40
N GLN A 55 8.52 -4.58 0.76
CA GLN A 55 8.58 -4.71 -0.70
C GLN A 55 7.49 -3.91 -1.42
N SER A 56 6.43 -3.49 -0.72
CA SER A 56 5.30 -2.74 -1.28
C SER A 56 4.67 -3.39 -2.54
N ILE A 57 4.70 -4.73 -2.61
CA ILE A 57 4.08 -5.51 -3.69
C ILE A 57 2.65 -5.90 -3.32
N VAL A 58 2.43 -6.32 -2.08
CA VAL A 58 1.10 -6.50 -1.51
C VAL A 58 0.63 -5.14 -1.00
N HIS A 59 -0.38 -4.54 -1.64
CA HIS A 59 -0.82 -3.19 -1.30
C HIS A 59 -1.81 -3.16 -0.14
N SER A 60 -2.63 -4.19 0.01
CA SER A 60 -3.53 -4.43 1.14
C SER A 60 -4.17 -5.82 1.05
N LEU A 61 -4.73 -6.28 2.16
CA LEU A 61 -5.34 -7.60 2.34
C LEU A 61 -6.75 -7.45 2.94
N VAL A 62 -7.65 -8.37 2.62
CA VAL A 62 -8.99 -8.45 3.22
C VAL A 62 -9.26 -9.88 3.66
N HIS A 63 -9.59 -10.05 4.94
CA HIS A 63 -10.01 -11.32 5.53
C HIS A 63 -11.53 -11.47 5.42
N PHE A 64 -11.96 -12.65 4.97
CA PHE A 64 -13.37 -13.00 4.85
C PHE A 64 -13.78 -13.97 5.96
N GLN A 65 -15.08 -14.08 6.22
CA GLN A 65 -15.64 -14.89 7.32
C GLN A 65 -15.36 -16.39 7.19
N ASP A 66 -15.06 -16.86 5.97
CA ASP A 66 -14.67 -18.24 5.68
C ASP A 66 -13.18 -18.53 5.94
N GLY A 67 -12.43 -17.54 6.43
CA GLY A 67 -10.99 -17.64 6.66
C GLY A 67 -10.14 -17.39 5.41
N SER A 68 -10.75 -17.12 4.26
CA SER A 68 -10.00 -16.75 3.05
C SER A 68 -9.47 -15.33 3.15
N VAL A 69 -8.33 -15.11 2.49
CA VAL A 69 -7.68 -13.79 2.39
C VAL A 69 -7.55 -13.44 0.92
N LYS A 70 -7.97 -12.22 0.55
CA LYS A 70 -7.71 -11.66 -0.78
C LYS A 70 -6.71 -10.53 -0.67
N ALA A 71 -5.71 -10.56 -1.53
CA ALA A 71 -4.67 -9.54 -1.65
C ALA A 71 -4.80 -8.84 -3.00
N GLN A 72 -4.54 -7.53 -3.03
CA GLN A 72 -4.21 -6.86 -4.29
C GLN A 72 -2.69 -6.71 -4.38
N MET A 73 -2.12 -7.26 -5.45
CA MET A 73 -0.68 -7.26 -5.71
C MET A 73 -0.34 -6.50 -6.98
N GLY A 74 0.78 -5.79 -6.98
CA GLY A 74 1.24 -5.02 -8.12
C GLY A 74 2.64 -4.45 -7.91
N LEU A 75 3.19 -3.83 -8.95
CA LEU A 75 4.33 -2.95 -8.75
C LEU A 75 3.85 -1.67 -8.06
N PRO A 76 4.70 -1.00 -7.26
CA PRO A 76 4.38 0.29 -6.65
C PRO A 76 4.27 1.40 -7.71
N ASP A 77 3.15 1.42 -8.45
CA ASP A 77 2.83 2.38 -9.51
C ASP A 77 1.36 2.82 -9.39
N MET A 78 1.16 4.12 -9.15
CA MET A 78 -0.16 4.72 -8.97
C MET A 78 -1.04 4.68 -10.24
N LYS A 79 -0.48 4.41 -11.42
CA LYS A 79 -1.27 4.31 -12.65
C LYS A 79 -2.34 3.22 -12.56
N LEU A 80 -2.04 2.10 -11.90
CA LEU A 80 -2.97 0.98 -11.78
C LEU A 80 -4.21 1.33 -10.92
N PRO A 81 -4.07 1.82 -9.67
CA PRO A 81 -5.24 2.21 -8.88
C PRO A 81 -6.01 3.37 -9.50
N ILE A 82 -5.33 4.36 -10.10
CA ILE A 82 -6.01 5.47 -10.81
C ILE A 82 -6.83 4.95 -12.00
N GLN A 83 -6.24 4.10 -12.84
CA GLN A 83 -6.94 3.51 -13.98
C GLN A 83 -8.17 2.71 -13.53
N TYR A 84 -8.03 1.93 -12.46
CA TYR A 84 -9.14 1.13 -11.93
C TYR A 84 -10.27 2.01 -11.37
N ALA A 85 -9.95 3.08 -10.64
CA ALA A 85 -10.96 4.01 -10.13
C ALA A 85 -11.77 4.68 -11.26
N LEU A 86 -11.14 4.97 -12.40
CA LEU A 86 -11.81 5.58 -13.56
C LEU A 86 -12.63 4.58 -14.39
N ALA A 87 -12.27 3.30 -14.36
CA ALA A 87 -12.86 2.27 -15.21
C ALA A 87 -13.80 1.31 -14.49
N PHE A 88 -13.85 1.35 -13.15
CA PHE A 88 -14.63 0.43 -12.33
C PHE A 88 -16.09 0.33 -12.83
N PRO A 89 -16.66 -0.89 -12.94
CA PRO A 89 -16.12 -2.19 -12.54
C PRO A 89 -15.19 -2.87 -13.56
N GLU A 90 -15.03 -2.26 -14.73
CA GLU A 90 -14.27 -2.84 -15.83
C GLU A 90 -12.76 -2.71 -15.65
N ARG A 91 -12.02 -3.58 -16.34
CA ARG A 91 -10.56 -3.52 -16.41
C ARG A 91 -10.12 -3.20 -17.83
N LEU A 92 -9.57 -2.01 -18.01
CA LEU A 92 -9.04 -1.60 -19.31
C LEU A 92 -7.65 -2.21 -19.55
N PRO A 93 -7.34 -2.64 -20.79
CA PRO A 93 -6.01 -3.10 -21.15
C PRO A 93 -4.98 -1.98 -21.01
N ASN A 94 -3.75 -2.33 -20.67
CA ASN A 94 -2.61 -1.41 -20.63
C ASN A 94 -1.30 -2.16 -20.91
N ASN A 95 -0.27 -1.40 -21.27
CA ASN A 95 1.08 -1.89 -21.54
C ASN A 95 2.07 -1.49 -20.44
N HIS A 96 1.58 -1.25 -19.20
CA HIS A 96 2.46 -0.96 -18.06
C HIS A 96 3.30 -2.19 -17.71
N LYS A 97 4.45 -1.97 -17.06
CA LYS A 97 5.31 -3.04 -16.58
C LYS A 97 4.49 -3.99 -15.69
N ARG A 98 4.55 -5.29 -15.99
CA ARG A 98 3.82 -6.31 -15.25
C ARG A 98 4.66 -6.80 -14.07
N TYR A 99 3.97 -7.07 -12.97
CA TYR A 99 4.54 -7.83 -11.87
C TYR A 99 4.79 -9.27 -12.32
N GLU A 100 5.93 -9.84 -11.95
CA GLU A 100 6.25 -11.25 -12.19
C GLU A 100 6.81 -11.84 -10.89
N LEU A 101 6.24 -12.95 -10.43
CA LEU A 101 6.61 -13.62 -9.16
C LEU A 101 8.10 -13.93 -9.07
N LYS A 102 8.71 -14.37 -10.19
CA LYS A 102 10.15 -14.69 -10.26
C LYS A 102 11.08 -13.53 -9.93
N ASN A 103 10.62 -12.28 -10.08
CA ASN A 103 11.41 -11.09 -9.79
C ASN A 103 11.35 -10.68 -8.30
N PHE A 104 10.42 -11.28 -7.54
CA PHE A 104 10.20 -11.00 -6.12
C PHE A 104 10.09 -12.33 -5.35
N PRO A 105 11.21 -13.05 -5.17
CA PRO A 105 11.22 -14.40 -4.61
C PRO A 105 10.85 -14.45 -3.11
N SER A 106 10.82 -13.29 -2.45
CA SER A 106 10.45 -13.17 -1.04
C SER A 106 9.57 -11.96 -0.82
N LEU A 107 8.51 -12.16 -0.03
CA LEU A 107 7.62 -11.13 0.49
C LEU A 107 7.62 -11.30 2.01
N THR A 108 7.98 -10.25 2.74
CA THR A 108 8.07 -10.27 4.21
C THR A 108 6.99 -9.40 4.82
N PHE A 109 6.56 -9.79 6.01
CA PHE A 109 5.50 -9.15 6.78
C PHE A 109 5.91 -9.11 8.23
N GLU A 110 5.83 -7.94 8.85
CA GLU A 110 6.20 -7.71 10.24
C GLU A 110 5.13 -6.85 10.92
N VAL A 111 4.89 -7.07 12.21
CA VAL A 111 3.96 -6.24 12.98
C VAL A 111 4.57 -4.84 13.13
N ALA A 112 3.76 -3.80 12.94
CA ALA A 112 4.17 -2.40 13.06
C ALA A 112 4.44 -1.94 14.49
#